data_AF-A0A961I3C8-F1
#
_entry.id   AF-A0A961I3C8-F1
#
_cell.length_a   1.000
_cell.length_b   1.000
_cell.length_c   1.000
_cell.angle_alpha   90.00
_cell.angle_beta   90.00
_cell.angle_gamma   90.00
#
_symmetry.space_group_name_H-M   'P 1'
#
loop_
_entity.id
_entity.type
_entity.pdbx_description
1 polymer ?
#
loop_
_entity_poly.entity_id
_entity_poly.type
_entity_poly.pdbx_seq_one_letter_code
_entity_poly.pdbx_strand_id
1 'polypeptide(L)'
;NAAPLCLSAPDSFLDDLNRYAPTIILAGPTMLALFMQRIRAGSTGESLFNILMRRLYLRVSRLWQRLEAYIFEEKGEPGQTTDPLNWLTLFFIIPLLALLFPARLLGDFLYRHEIRKALGTRVRAIISGGAQFPDKLDSFFQTMGVPVLAGYWMTEAAHVIACRRLEYTGQRSRLRPGTVGPILPGLEIKIINHRGEDVSNMPGSAGQIFIRGPQIMQGYFKNAGLTAEVIDANGWMRTGDRGYLSAAGDLVLLHRQSQFEIV
;
A
#
# COMPACT_ATOMS: atom_id res chain seq x y z
N ASN A 1 22.99 4.53 -15.91
CA ASN A 1 21.69 4.99 -16.44
C ASN A 1 20.85 5.57 -15.32
N ALA A 2 20.82 6.89 -15.18
CA ALA A 2 19.99 7.57 -14.18
C ALA A 2 18.51 7.38 -14.56
N ALA A 3 17.68 6.93 -13.62
CA ALA A 3 16.24 6.90 -13.81
C ALA A 3 15.74 8.36 -13.74
N PRO A 4 15.10 8.92 -14.78
CA PRO A 4 14.59 10.28 -14.73
C PRO A 4 13.47 10.35 -13.68
N LEU A 5 13.64 11.23 -12.69
CA LEU A 5 12.57 11.59 -11.76
C LEU A 5 11.65 12.58 -12.46
N CYS A 6 10.38 12.23 -12.62
CA CYS A 6 9.38 13.09 -13.25
C CYS A 6 8.47 13.70 -12.18
N LEU A 7 8.48 15.02 -12.05
CA LEU A 7 7.52 15.78 -11.25
C LEU A 7 6.46 16.32 -12.21
N SER A 8 5.24 15.79 -12.11
CA SER A 8 4.13 16.14 -12.99
C SER A 8 3.00 16.82 -12.23
N ALA A 9 2.37 17.81 -12.86
CA ALA A 9 1.08 18.30 -12.41
C ALA A 9 0.00 17.25 -12.71
N PRO A 10 -1.14 17.23 -11.99
CA PRO A 10 -2.25 16.32 -12.25
C PRO A 10 -2.71 16.31 -13.71
N ASP A 11 -2.71 17.49 -14.35
CA ASP A 11 -3.22 17.65 -15.71
C ASP A 11 -2.21 17.20 -16.78
N SER A 12 -0.90 17.33 -16.53
CA SER A 12 0.17 16.95 -17.47
C SER A 12 0.66 15.50 -17.30
N PHE A 13 0.21 14.80 -16.26
CA PHE A 13 0.77 13.50 -15.86
C PHE A 13 0.83 12.47 -16.99
N LEU A 14 -0.24 12.35 -17.79
CA LEU A 14 -0.26 11.41 -18.91
C LEU A 14 0.70 11.79 -20.03
N ASP A 15 0.77 13.09 -20.34
CA ASP A 15 1.66 13.60 -21.38
C ASP A 15 3.12 13.41 -20.97
N ASP A 16 3.43 13.63 -19.69
CA ASP A 16 4.74 13.41 -19.10
C ASP A 16 5.12 11.92 -19.08
N LEU A 17 4.18 11.02 -18.76
CA LEU A 17 4.41 9.57 -18.85
C LEU A 17 4.78 9.14 -20.27
N ASN A 18 4.09 9.68 -21.27
CA ASN A 18 4.37 9.39 -22.68
C ASN A 18 5.70 10.00 -23.14
N ARG A 19 6.02 11.22 -22.71
CA ARG A 19 7.22 11.95 -23.10
C ARG A 19 8.49 11.35 -22.51
N TYR A 20 8.49 11.05 -21.21
CA TYR A 20 9.68 10.62 -20.48
C TYR A 20 9.80 9.09 -20.36
N ALA A 21 8.69 8.37 -20.54
CA ALA A 21 8.61 6.91 -20.47
C ALA A 21 9.37 6.33 -19.26
N PRO A 22 9.03 6.75 -18.02
CA PRO A 22 9.77 6.40 -16.82
C PRO A 22 9.68 4.90 -16.49
N THR A 23 10.69 4.38 -15.79
CA THR A 23 10.66 3.00 -15.28
C THR A 23 10.09 2.88 -13.88
N ILE A 24 10.12 3.96 -13.10
CA ILE A 24 9.57 4.05 -11.74
C ILE A 24 8.77 5.34 -11.66
N ILE A 25 7.59 5.27 -11.08
CA ILE A 25 6.75 6.45 -10.83
C ILE A 25 6.76 6.73 -9.32
N LEU A 26 7.05 7.97 -8.92
CA LEU A 26 6.79 8.46 -7.57
C LEU A 26 5.49 9.27 -7.61
N ALA A 27 4.42 8.79 -6.99
CA ALA A 27 3.14 9.48 -7.02
C ALA A 27 2.35 9.26 -5.73
N GLY A 28 1.75 10.33 -5.21
CA GLY A 28 0.83 10.24 -4.08
C GLY A 28 -0.48 9.51 -4.44
N PRO A 29 -1.25 9.04 -3.44
CA PRO A 29 -2.49 8.30 -3.67
C PRO A 29 -3.51 9.07 -4.52
N THR A 30 -3.61 10.38 -4.35
CA THR A 30 -4.56 11.24 -5.07
C THR A 30 -4.32 11.25 -6.58
N MET A 31 -3.06 11.38 -7.01
CA MET A 31 -2.69 11.36 -8.44
C MET A 31 -3.04 10.03 -9.09
N LEU A 32 -2.72 8.94 -8.39
CA LEU A 32 -3.01 7.58 -8.83
C LEU A 32 -4.52 7.30 -8.87
N ALA A 33 -5.29 7.85 -7.94
CA ALA A 33 -6.75 7.76 -7.94
C ALA A 33 -7.39 8.47 -9.13
N LEU A 34 -6.91 9.67 -9.49
CA LEU A 34 -7.35 10.39 -10.68
C LEU A 34 -7.04 9.60 -11.96
N PHE A 35 -5.83 9.04 -12.04
CA PHE A 35 -5.44 8.16 -13.15
C PHE A 35 -6.35 6.95 -13.28
N MET A 36 -6.63 6.26 -12.17
CA MET A 36 -7.56 5.13 -12.11
C MET A 36 -8.99 5.52 -12.53
N GLN A 37 -9.47 6.70 -12.12
CA GLN A 37 -10.79 7.22 -12.51
C GLN A 37 -10.87 7.45 -14.02
N ARG A 38 -9.82 8.03 -14.62
CA ARG A 38 -9.74 8.29 -16.06
C ARG A 38 -9.74 7.01 -16.89
N ILE A 39 -9.00 5.98 -16.47
CA ILE A 39 -9.06 4.65 -17.11
C ILE A 39 -10.46 4.05 -16.99
N ARG A 40 -11.11 4.19 -15.83
CA ARG A 40 -12.45 3.63 -15.61
C ARG A 40 -13.52 4.32 -16.43
N ALA A 41 -13.39 5.62 -16.65
CA ALA A 41 -14.29 6.39 -17.50
C ALA A 41 -14.28 5.88 -18.95
N GLY A 42 -13.18 5.25 -19.40
CA GLY A 42 -13.03 4.71 -20.75
C GLY A 42 -12.76 5.82 -21.77
N SER A 43 -12.50 5.43 -23.02
CA SER A 43 -12.44 6.38 -24.13
C SER A 43 -13.83 6.72 -24.64
N THR A 44 -14.02 7.97 -25.08
CA THR A 44 -15.23 8.41 -25.78
C THR A 44 -15.49 7.53 -27.01
N GLY A 45 -16.62 6.81 -27.02
CA GLY A 45 -17.02 5.90 -28.12
C GLY A 45 -16.87 4.40 -27.85
N GLU A 46 -16.48 3.96 -26.65
CA GLU A 46 -16.45 2.53 -26.30
C GLU A 46 -17.85 1.88 -26.29
N SER A 47 -17.94 0.65 -26.84
CA SER A 47 -19.14 -0.18 -26.72
C SER A 47 -19.46 -0.51 -25.25
N LEU A 48 -20.75 -0.50 -24.90
CA LEU A 48 -21.25 -0.90 -23.57
C LEU A 48 -20.73 -2.27 -23.13
N PHE A 49 -20.56 -3.19 -24.08
CA PHE A 49 -20.00 -4.51 -23.84
C PHE A 49 -18.58 -4.44 -23.26
N ASN A 50 -17.71 -3.60 -23.82
CA ASN A 50 -16.33 -3.44 -23.35
C ASN A 50 -16.27 -2.81 -21.95
N ILE A 51 -17.12 -1.82 -21.69
CA ILE A 51 -17.23 -1.21 -20.36
C ILE A 51 -17.67 -2.25 -19.33
N LEU A 52 -18.67 -3.07 -19.67
CA LEU A 52 -19.17 -4.13 -18.80
C LEU A 52 -18.11 -5.19 -18.53
N MET A 53 -17.43 -5.67 -19.56
CA MET A 53 -16.39 -6.69 -19.47
C MET A 53 -15.17 -6.19 -18.68
N ARG A 54 -14.75 -4.93 -18.85
CA ARG A 54 -13.71 -4.29 -18.02
C ARG A 54 -14.11 -4.26 -16.55
N ARG A 55 -15.36 -3.89 -16.24
CA ARG A 55 -15.89 -3.88 -14.86
C ARG A 55 -15.92 -5.29 -14.27
N LEU A 56 -16.34 -6.28 -15.05
CA LEU A 56 -16.35 -7.68 -14.65
C LEU A 56 -14.95 -8.16 -14.31
N TYR A 57 -13.98 -7.94 -15.20
CA TYR A 57 -12.57 -8.29 -14.99
C TYR A 57 -12.00 -7.66 -13.70
N LEU A 58 -12.27 -6.37 -13.45
CA LEU A 58 -11.82 -5.69 -12.22
C LEU A 58 -12.53 -6.22 -10.95
N ARG A 59 -13.73 -6.79 -11.06
CA ARG A 59 -14.42 -7.45 -9.94
C ARG A 59 -13.85 -8.86 -9.69
N VAL A 60 -13.70 -9.64 -10.75
CA VAL A 60 -13.12 -10.99 -10.72
C VAL A 60 -11.70 -10.95 -10.16
N SER A 61 -10.86 -10.03 -10.64
CA SER A 61 -9.47 -9.89 -10.18
C SER A 61 -9.38 -9.46 -8.70
N ARG A 62 -10.29 -8.59 -8.25
CA ARG A 62 -10.40 -8.22 -6.82
C ARG A 62 -10.81 -9.39 -5.95
N LEU A 63 -11.80 -10.16 -6.40
CA LEU A 63 -12.25 -11.36 -5.68
C LEU A 63 -11.12 -12.38 -5.60
N TRP A 64 -10.43 -12.63 -6.71
CA TRP A 64 -9.24 -13.48 -6.74
C TRP A 64 -8.19 -13.06 -5.71
N GLN A 65 -7.79 -11.79 -5.71
CA GLN A 65 -6.78 -11.28 -4.76
C GLN A 65 -7.21 -11.45 -3.30
N ARG A 66 -8.50 -11.30 -2.99
CA ARG A 66 -9.02 -11.54 -1.63
C ARG A 66 -8.97 -13.01 -1.22
N LEU A 67 -9.34 -13.90 -2.13
CA LEU A 67 -9.28 -15.34 -1.90
C LEU A 67 -7.84 -15.83 -1.75
N GLU A 68 -6.94 -15.30 -2.59
CA GLU A 68 -5.51 -15.55 -2.52
C GLU A 68 -4.91 -15.06 -1.20
N ALA A 69 -5.21 -13.83 -0.79
CA ALA A 69 -4.75 -13.29 0.50
C ALA A 69 -5.27 -14.10 1.70
N TYR A 70 -6.45 -14.71 1.59
CA TYR A 70 -6.99 -15.61 2.62
C TYR A 70 -6.23 -16.95 2.68
N ILE A 71 -5.90 -17.54 1.53
CA ILE A 71 -5.12 -18.79 1.46
C ILE A 71 -3.70 -18.60 2.02
N PHE A 72 -3.07 -17.46 1.73
CA PHE A 72 -1.68 -17.21 2.11
C PHE A 72 -1.51 -16.47 3.44
N GLU A 73 -2.57 -16.39 4.28
CA GLU A 73 -2.55 -15.72 5.59
C GLU A 73 -1.97 -14.29 5.52
N GLU A 74 -2.30 -13.56 4.46
CA GLU A 74 -1.72 -12.23 4.19
C GLU A 74 -2.50 -11.07 4.79
N LYS A 75 -3.63 -11.35 5.45
CA LYS A 75 -4.46 -10.30 6.03
C LYS A 75 -3.92 -9.83 7.39
N GLY A 76 -3.34 -8.63 7.37
CA GLY A 76 -3.38 -7.74 8.51
C GLY A 76 -4.76 -7.08 8.59
N GLU A 77 -5.73 -7.73 9.22
CA GLU A 77 -6.86 -7.04 9.85
C GLU A 77 -6.68 -7.14 11.38
N PRO A 78 -6.92 -6.07 12.14
CA PRO A 78 -6.66 -6.08 13.57
C PRO A 78 -7.61 -7.06 14.28
N GLY A 79 -7.05 -7.98 15.07
CA GLY A 79 -7.82 -8.86 15.95
C GLY A 79 -8.51 -10.08 15.30
N GLN A 80 -8.27 -10.36 14.02
CA GLN A 80 -8.69 -11.62 13.41
C GLN A 80 -7.48 -12.52 13.18
N THR A 81 -7.17 -13.36 14.18
CA THR A 81 -6.46 -14.61 13.90
C THR A 81 -7.34 -15.40 12.96
N THR A 82 -6.97 -15.48 11.68
CA THR A 82 -7.60 -16.46 10.79
C THR A 82 -7.34 -17.83 11.40
N ASP A 83 -8.40 -18.52 11.82
CA ASP A 83 -8.32 -19.92 12.21
C ASP A 83 -7.50 -20.68 11.17
N PRO A 84 -6.65 -21.64 11.58
CA PRO A 84 -5.85 -22.41 10.65
C PRO A 84 -6.74 -22.97 9.54
N LEU A 85 -6.36 -22.73 8.29
CA LEU A 85 -7.09 -23.05 7.06
C LEU A 85 -7.93 -24.32 7.19
N ASN A 86 -9.23 -24.17 7.46
CA ASN A 86 -10.14 -25.29 7.53
C ASN A 86 -10.22 -25.93 6.14
N TRP A 87 -9.91 -27.22 6.03
CA TRP A 87 -10.00 -27.97 4.76
C TRP A 87 -11.34 -27.76 4.03
N LEU A 88 -12.43 -27.53 4.77
CA LEU A 88 -13.74 -27.18 4.23
C LEU A 88 -13.75 -25.82 3.50
N THR A 89 -13.09 -24.79 4.02
CA THR A 89 -13.02 -23.48 3.35
C THR A 89 -12.19 -23.57 2.08
N LEU A 90 -11.05 -24.29 2.13
CA LEU A 90 -10.23 -24.56 0.94
C LEU A 90 -11.00 -25.34 -0.15
N PHE A 91 -11.84 -26.30 0.25
CA PHE A 91 -12.68 -27.07 -0.66
C PHE A 91 -13.65 -26.19 -1.47
N PHE A 92 -14.15 -25.08 -0.91
CA PHE A 92 -14.99 -24.13 -1.65
C PHE A 92 -14.18 -23.08 -2.42
N ILE A 93 -13.05 -22.63 -1.87
CA ILE A 93 -12.24 -21.56 -2.47
C ILE A 93 -11.49 -22.06 -3.73
N ILE A 94 -10.91 -23.26 -3.72
CA ILE A 94 -10.11 -23.77 -4.83
C ILE A 94 -10.92 -23.93 -6.13
N PRO A 95 -12.13 -24.54 -6.13
CA PRO A 95 -12.96 -24.61 -7.32
C PRO A 95 -13.43 -23.24 -7.81
N LEU A 96 -13.73 -22.32 -6.87
CA LEU A 96 -14.10 -20.95 -7.22
C LEU A 96 -12.94 -20.22 -7.92
N LEU A 97 -11.70 -20.38 -7.42
CA LEU A 97 -10.53 -19.88 -8.11
C LEU A 97 -10.39 -20.52 -9.49
N ALA A 98 -10.48 -21.84 -9.61
CA ALA A 98 -10.41 -22.52 -10.92
C ALA A 98 -11.46 -22.00 -11.92
N LEU A 99 -12.68 -21.70 -11.46
CA LEU A 99 -13.75 -21.12 -12.27
C LEU A 99 -13.46 -19.67 -12.70
N LEU A 100 -12.88 -18.86 -11.82
CA LEU A 100 -12.55 -17.46 -12.09
C LEU A 100 -11.28 -17.30 -12.93
N PHE A 101 -10.42 -18.33 -12.97
CA PHE A 101 -9.11 -18.27 -13.63
C PHE A 101 -9.19 -17.97 -15.14
N PRO A 102 -10.04 -18.63 -15.95
CA PRO A 102 -10.16 -18.31 -17.39
C PRO A 102 -10.67 -16.88 -17.62
N ALA A 103 -11.66 -16.42 -16.83
CA ALA A 103 -12.19 -15.07 -16.94
C ALA A 103 -11.14 -14.01 -16.60
N ARG A 104 -10.28 -14.29 -15.61
CA ARG A 104 -9.13 -13.45 -15.26
C ARG A 104 -8.09 -13.43 -16.38
N LEU A 105 -7.73 -14.59 -16.93
CA LEU A 105 -6.76 -14.68 -18.03
C LEU A 105 -7.24 -13.92 -19.28
N LEU A 106 -8.51 -14.08 -19.64
CA LEU A 106 -9.09 -13.37 -20.77
C LEU A 106 -9.08 -11.85 -20.53
N GLY A 107 -9.47 -11.41 -19.33
CA GLY A 107 -9.42 -9.99 -18.99
C GLY A 107 -7.99 -9.43 -18.91
N ASP A 108 -7.02 -10.24 -18.45
CA ASP A 108 -5.60 -9.89 -18.49
C ASP A 108 -5.14 -9.69 -19.95
N PHE A 109 -5.52 -10.59 -20.86
CA PHE A 109 -5.16 -10.47 -22.27
C PHE A 109 -5.79 -9.23 -22.93
N LEU A 110 -7.07 -8.97 -22.67
CA LEU A 110 -7.80 -7.88 -23.32
C LEU A 110 -7.48 -6.50 -22.72
N TYR A 111 -7.52 -6.36 -21.39
CA TYR A 111 -7.51 -5.06 -20.72
C TYR A 111 -6.16 -4.68 -20.12
N ARG A 112 -5.32 -5.64 -19.72
CA ARG A 112 -4.02 -5.32 -19.10
C ARG A 112 -3.13 -4.58 -20.08
N HIS A 113 -3.10 -5.01 -21.34
CA HIS A 113 -2.25 -4.40 -22.36
C HIS A 113 -2.65 -2.95 -22.65
N GLU A 114 -3.94 -2.64 -22.74
CA GLU A 114 -4.43 -1.27 -22.95
C GLU A 114 -4.06 -0.34 -21.79
N ILE A 115 -4.25 -0.81 -20.55
CA ILE A 115 -4.00 0.00 -19.36
C ILE A 115 -2.49 0.16 -19.11
N ARG A 116 -1.69 -0.87 -19.39
CA ARG A 116 -0.22 -0.75 -19.37
C ARG A 116 0.29 0.21 -20.43
N LYS A 117 -0.34 0.29 -21.61
CA LYS A 117 0.01 1.31 -22.60
C LYS A 117 -0.26 2.72 -22.04
N ALA A 118 -1.35 2.93 -21.33
CA ALA A 118 -1.67 4.22 -20.71
C ALA A 118 -0.70 4.65 -19.59
N LEU A 119 -0.09 3.69 -18.87
CA LEU A 119 0.99 3.95 -17.91
C LEU A 119 2.38 4.10 -18.56
N GLY A 120 2.51 3.71 -19.82
CA GLY A 120 3.80 3.51 -20.48
C GLY A 120 4.31 2.08 -20.31
N THR A 121 4.91 1.53 -21.38
CA THR A 121 5.35 0.12 -21.45
C THR A 121 6.56 -0.19 -20.56
N ARG A 122 7.28 0.84 -20.08
CA ARG A 122 8.53 0.73 -19.32
C ARG A 122 8.35 0.72 -17.81
N VAL A 123 7.18 1.02 -17.30
CA VAL A 123 6.93 1.13 -15.86
C VAL A 123 7.04 -0.25 -15.22
N ARG A 124 7.92 -0.34 -14.22
CA ARG A 124 8.20 -1.56 -13.43
C ARG A 124 7.59 -1.50 -12.04
N ALA A 125 7.47 -0.32 -11.43
CA ALA A 125 6.87 -0.13 -10.13
C ALA A 125 6.42 1.32 -9.91
N ILE A 126 5.49 1.49 -8.97
CA ILE A 126 5.05 2.78 -8.45
C ILE A 126 5.41 2.82 -6.98
N ILE A 127 6.00 3.92 -6.51
CA ILE A 127 6.24 4.16 -5.08
C ILE A 127 5.24 5.24 -4.65
N SER A 128 4.50 4.96 -3.58
CA SER A 128 3.43 5.84 -3.09
C SER A 128 3.41 5.92 -1.57
N GLY A 129 2.97 7.06 -1.04
CA GLY A 129 2.85 7.30 0.39
C GLY A 129 2.68 8.79 0.69
N GLY A 130 2.98 9.19 1.92
CA GLY A 130 2.63 10.51 2.46
C GLY A 130 1.15 10.62 2.85
N ALA A 131 0.36 9.59 2.57
CA ALA A 131 -1.00 9.38 3.05
C ALA A 131 -1.31 7.88 3.00
N GLN A 132 -2.38 7.47 3.70
CA GLN A 132 -2.86 6.08 3.66
C GLN A 132 -3.20 5.68 2.22
N PHE A 133 -2.70 4.52 1.79
CA PHE A 133 -2.91 4.03 0.43
C PHE A 133 -4.17 3.16 0.36
N PRO A 134 -5.23 3.54 -0.38
CA PRO A 134 -6.49 2.78 -0.35
C PRO A 134 -6.38 1.40 -1.01
N ASP A 135 -6.94 0.37 -0.38
CA ASP A 135 -6.95 -1.01 -0.92
C ASP A 135 -7.53 -1.13 -2.33
N LYS A 136 -8.54 -0.31 -2.65
CA LYS A 136 -9.16 -0.29 -3.98
C LYS A 136 -8.18 0.17 -5.06
N LEU A 137 -7.28 1.09 -4.71
CA LEU A 137 -6.26 1.64 -5.59
C LEU A 137 -5.15 0.62 -5.78
N ASP A 138 -4.71 0.01 -4.69
CA ASP A 138 -3.71 -1.06 -4.66
C ASP A 138 -4.11 -2.24 -5.53
N SER A 139 -5.28 -2.79 -5.26
CA SER A 139 -5.83 -3.90 -6.01
C SER A 139 -5.98 -3.60 -7.51
N PHE A 140 -6.28 -2.35 -7.86
CA PHE A 140 -6.36 -1.92 -9.25
C PHE A 140 -5.00 -2.00 -9.94
N PHE A 141 -3.94 -1.40 -9.40
CA PHE A 141 -2.61 -1.45 -10.02
C PHE A 141 -2.00 -2.86 -10.01
N GLN A 142 -2.22 -3.63 -8.94
CA GLN A 142 -1.83 -5.04 -8.90
C GLN A 142 -2.53 -5.87 -9.98
N THR A 143 -3.82 -5.61 -10.25
CA THR A 143 -4.55 -6.25 -11.37
C THR A 143 -3.88 -5.96 -12.71
N MET A 144 -3.34 -4.76 -12.89
CA MET A 144 -2.63 -4.35 -14.12
C MET A 144 -1.18 -4.88 -14.20
N GLY A 145 -0.74 -5.65 -13.20
CA GLY A 145 0.63 -6.13 -13.09
C GLY A 145 1.65 -5.01 -12.87
N VAL A 146 1.23 -3.92 -12.22
CA VAL A 146 2.13 -2.83 -11.82
C VAL A 146 2.18 -2.82 -10.29
N PRO A 147 3.29 -3.26 -9.68
CA PRO A 147 3.40 -3.29 -8.23
C PRO A 147 3.44 -1.88 -7.64
N VAL A 148 2.69 -1.67 -6.56
CA VAL A 148 2.72 -0.44 -5.78
C VAL A 148 3.45 -0.67 -4.46
N LEU A 149 4.56 0.02 -4.31
CA LEU A 149 5.36 0.08 -3.09
C LEU A 149 4.81 1.21 -2.23
N ALA A 150 3.77 0.90 -1.48
CA ALA A 150 3.27 1.79 -0.45
C ALA A 150 4.34 1.92 0.66
N GLY A 151 4.55 3.14 1.14
CA GLY A 151 5.45 3.40 2.26
C GLY A 151 4.90 4.47 3.20
N TYR A 152 5.46 4.46 4.40
CA TYR A 152 5.21 5.43 5.44
C TYR A 152 6.46 6.27 5.65
N TRP A 153 6.27 7.59 5.68
CA TRP A 153 7.36 8.53 5.86
C TRP A 153 6.88 9.83 6.49
N MET A 154 7.81 10.53 7.13
CA MET A 154 7.60 11.86 7.67
C MET A 154 8.92 12.64 7.68
N THR A 155 8.83 13.96 7.74
CA THR A 155 9.99 14.86 7.77
C THR A 155 10.86 14.64 9.01
N GLU A 156 10.23 14.37 10.14
CA GLU A 156 10.83 14.17 11.45
C GLU A 156 11.62 12.85 11.56
N ALA A 157 11.50 11.96 10.57
CA ALA A 157 12.21 10.68 10.50
C ALA A 157 13.10 10.56 9.26
N ALA A 158 13.55 11.69 8.71
CA ALA A 158 14.35 11.79 7.48
C ALA A 158 13.74 11.01 6.30
N HIS A 159 12.42 11.15 6.13
CA HIS A 159 11.56 10.44 5.18
C HIS A 159 11.18 9.04 5.65
N VAL A 160 11.79 7.98 5.13
CA VAL A 160 11.16 6.64 5.09
C VAL A 160 11.24 5.93 6.43
N ILE A 161 10.11 5.44 6.94
CA ILE A 161 9.99 4.64 8.16
C ILE A 161 9.75 3.16 7.81
N ALA A 162 8.81 2.93 6.90
CA ALA A 162 8.44 1.61 6.41
C ALA A 162 8.15 1.69 4.91
N CYS A 163 8.48 0.63 4.16
CA CYS A 163 8.16 0.60 2.74
C CYS A 163 8.08 -0.85 2.25
N ARG A 164 7.03 -1.13 1.49
CA ARG A 164 6.91 -2.39 0.76
C ARG A 164 8.07 -2.57 -0.21
N ARG A 165 8.52 -3.80 -0.37
CA ARG A 165 9.67 -4.16 -1.21
C ARG A 165 9.23 -5.01 -2.39
N LEU A 166 9.89 -4.80 -3.53
CA LEU A 166 9.86 -5.74 -4.64
C LEU A 166 10.78 -6.90 -4.26
N GLU A 167 10.24 -7.98 -3.68
CA GLU A 167 11.07 -9.16 -3.49
C GLU A 167 11.32 -9.84 -4.84
N TYR A 168 12.59 -9.92 -5.23
CA TYR A 168 13.06 -10.46 -6.51
C TYR A 168 13.13 -12.01 -6.51
N THR A 169 12.84 -12.65 -5.38
CA THR A 169 13.05 -14.08 -5.13
C THR A 169 11.79 -14.93 -5.29
N GLY A 170 11.20 -14.96 -6.49
CA GLY A 170 10.31 -16.03 -6.98
C GLY A 170 9.03 -16.39 -6.20
N GLN A 171 8.87 -15.91 -4.97
CA GLN A 171 7.68 -15.98 -4.13
C GLN A 171 6.94 -14.67 -4.36
N ARG A 172 5.64 -14.79 -4.59
CA ARG A 172 4.75 -13.65 -4.87
C ARG A 172 5.04 -12.53 -3.87
N SER A 173 5.45 -11.40 -4.43
CA SER A 173 5.90 -10.21 -3.70
C SER A 173 4.97 -9.92 -2.53
N ARG A 174 5.55 -9.61 -1.36
CA ARG A 174 4.91 -9.15 -0.11
C ARG A 174 4.08 -7.85 -0.25
N LEU A 175 3.40 -7.65 -1.37
CA LEU A 175 2.57 -6.48 -1.65
C LEU A 175 1.18 -6.73 -1.07
N ARG A 176 1.14 -6.89 0.24
CA ARG A 176 -0.08 -7.14 1.01
C ARG A 176 -0.90 -5.84 1.03
N PRO A 177 -2.06 -5.78 0.35
CA PRO A 177 -2.90 -4.59 0.39
C PRO A 177 -3.22 -4.19 1.84
N GLY A 178 -3.32 -2.89 2.09
CA GLY A 178 -3.54 -2.34 3.44
C GLY A 178 -2.29 -2.15 4.29
N THR A 179 -1.17 -2.83 4.00
CA THR A 179 0.10 -2.62 4.71
C THR A 179 0.93 -1.49 4.09
N VAL A 180 1.84 -0.88 4.84
CA VAL A 180 2.92 -0.02 4.29
C VAL A 180 4.26 -0.77 4.21
N GLY A 181 4.26 -2.07 4.51
CA GLY A 181 5.41 -2.95 4.45
C GLY A 181 6.25 -2.97 5.72
N PRO A 182 7.45 -3.58 5.66
CA PRO A 182 8.29 -3.76 6.83
C PRO A 182 8.98 -2.46 7.22
N ILE A 183 9.30 -2.35 8.50
CA ILE A 183 10.13 -1.27 9.05
C ILE A 183 11.51 -1.28 8.39
N LEU A 184 12.09 -0.09 8.18
CA LEU A 184 13.45 0.01 7.66
C LEU A 184 14.47 -0.61 8.63
N PRO A 185 15.52 -1.27 8.11
CA PRO A 185 16.59 -1.79 8.95
C PRO A 185 17.25 -0.67 9.76
N GLY A 186 17.51 -0.92 11.04
CA GLY A 186 18.12 0.06 11.95
C GLY A 186 17.13 1.05 12.56
N LEU A 187 15.83 0.94 12.26
CA LEU A 187 14.76 1.64 12.97
C LEU A 187 14.04 0.68 13.91
N GLU A 188 13.84 1.11 15.15
CA GLU A 188 13.01 0.43 16.13
C GLU A 188 11.60 1.03 16.12
N ILE A 189 10.60 0.18 16.33
CA ILE A 189 9.20 0.57 16.42
C ILE A 189 8.58 0.08 17.73
N LYS A 190 7.75 0.93 18.32
CA LYS A 190 6.95 0.64 19.50
C LYS A 190 5.50 1.04 19.25
N ILE A 191 4.54 0.19 19.62
CA ILE A 191 3.11 0.45 19.48
C ILE A 191 2.52 0.51 20.88
N ILE A 192 2.10 1.70 21.30
CA ILE A 192 1.53 1.92 22.64
C ILE A 192 0.00 1.96 22.56
N ASN A 193 -0.68 1.02 23.22
CA ASN A 193 -2.14 1.01 23.27
C ASN A 193 -2.69 2.16 24.15
N HIS A 194 -4.02 2.27 24.24
CA HIS A 194 -4.69 3.29 25.05
C HIS A 194 -4.44 3.16 26.58
N ARG A 195 -3.90 2.04 27.04
CA ARG A 195 -3.53 1.78 28.45
C ARG A 195 -2.06 2.11 28.74
N GLY A 196 -1.30 2.57 27.74
CA GLY A 196 0.13 2.83 27.90
C GLY A 196 1.01 1.59 27.78
N GLU A 197 0.46 0.45 27.35
CA GLU A 197 1.19 -0.81 27.24
C GLU A 197 1.81 -0.95 25.84
N ASP A 198 3.05 -1.45 25.78
CA ASP A 198 3.71 -1.81 24.53
C ASP A 198 3.12 -3.12 24.00
N VAL A 199 2.39 -3.01 22.88
CA VAL A 199 1.74 -4.12 22.19
C VAL A 199 2.40 -4.43 20.85
N SER A 200 3.62 -3.95 20.61
CA SER A 200 4.37 -4.25 19.36
C SER A 200 4.53 -5.74 19.09
N ASN A 201 4.59 -6.57 20.13
CA ASN A 201 4.73 -8.02 20.03
C ASN A 201 3.38 -8.76 19.88
N MET A 202 2.26 -8.03 19.81
CA MET A 202 0.92 -8.60 19.67
C MET A 202 0.38 -8.24 18.27
N PRO A 203 0.52 -9.14 17.28
CA PRO A 203 0.00 -8.88 15.94
C PRO A 203 -1.46 -8.46 15.94
N GLY A 204 -1.78 -7.41 15.19
CA GLY A 204 -3.15 -6.89 15.10
C GLY A 204 -3.57 -5.94 16.24
N SER A 205 -2.77 -5.80 17.31
CA SER A 205 -3.06 -4.87 18.40
C SER A 205 -2.68 -3.44 18.03
N ALA A 206 -3.69 -2.57 17.95
CA ALA A 206 -3.52 -1.19 17.53
C ALA A 206 -3.13 -0.24 18.67
N GLY A 207 -2.27 0.72 18.34
CA GLY A 207 -1.80 1.76 19.26
C GLY A 207 -1.14 2.93 18.55
N GLN A 208 -0.60 3.86 19.32
CA GLN A 208 0.23 4.95 18.85
C GLN A 208 1.59 4.43 18.42
N ILE A 209 2.08 4.92 17.28
CA ILE A 209 3.37 4.52 16.73
C ILE A 209 4.46 5.42 17.30
N PHE A 210 5.45 4.79 17.93
CA PHE A 210 6.70 5.39 18.37
C PHE A 210 7.84 4.77 17.58
N ILE A 211 8.82 5.60 17.21
CA ILE A 211 9.99 5.15 16.46
C ILE A 211 11.27 5.67 17.07
N ARG A 212 12.35 4.91 16.93
CA ARG A 212 13.69 5.28 17.41
C ARG A 212 14.75 4.80 16.45
N GLY A 213 15.73 5.64 16.14
CA GLY A 213 16.84 5.28 15.27
C GLY A 213 17.63 6.49 14.80
N PRO A 214 18.68 6.27 13.98
CA PRO A 214 19.61 7.32 13.58
C PRO A 214 19.00 8.38 12.66
N GLN A 215 17.83 8.10 12.07
CA GLN A 215 17.13 8.98 11.13
C GLN A 215 16.14 9.95 11.79
N ILE A 216 15.93 9.82 13.11
CA ILE A 216 15.05 10.72 13.86
C ILE A 216 15.68 12.11 13.93
N MET A 217 14.86 13.14 13.74
CA MET A 217 15.28 14.53 13.83
C MET A 217 15.92 14.85 15.19
N GLN A 218 16.74 15.89 15.24
CA GLN A 218 17.29 16.41 16.49
C GLN A 218 16.25 17.20 17.30
N GLY A 219 15.18 17.65 16.65
CA GLY A 219 14.13 18.46 17.25
C GLY A 219 13.62 19.55 16.33
N TYR A 220 12.62 20.29 16.80
CA TYR A 220 12.05 21.43 16.09
C TYR A 220 12.89 22.69 16.30
N PHE A 221 13.16 23.41 15.21
CA PHE A 221 13.98 24.62 15.24
C PHE A 221 13.40 25.69 16.19
N LYS A 222 14.20 26.15 17.15
CA LYS A 222 13.82 27.13 18.19
C LYS A 222 12.60 26.72 19.02
N ASN A 223 12.26 25.44 19.09
CA ASN A 223 11.13 24.97 19.87
C ASN A 223 11.48 23.71 20.68
N ALA A 224 12.26 23.93 21.75
CA ALA A 224 12.67 22.88 22.67
C ALA A 224 11.47 22.24 23.42
N GLY A 225 10.42 23.01 23.68
CA GLY A 225 9.19 22.51 24.31
C GLY A 225 8.51 21.44 23.46
N LEU A 226 8.15 21.77 22.21
CA LEU A 226 7.57 20.78 21.29
C LEU A 226 8.52 19.61 21.03
N THR A 227 9.84 19.85 21.00
CA THR A 227 10.83 18.78 20.84
C THR A 227 10.74 17.76 21.99
N ALA A 228 10.69 18.23 23.24
CA ALA A 228 10.57 17.37 24.42
C ALA A 228 9.20 16.69 24.53
N GLU A 229 8.15 17.24 23.92
CA GLU A 229 6.83 16.60 23.84
C GLU A 229 6.79 15.42 22.86
N VAL A 230 7.59 15.46 21.80
CA VAL A 230 7.58 14.41 20.76
C VAL A 230 8.73 13.43 20.89
N ILE A 231 9.89 13.82 21.41
CA ILE A 231 11.06 12.96 21.61
C ILE A 231 11.33 12.81 23.11
N ASP A 232 11.29 11.57 23.59
CA ASP A 232 11.58 11.27 24.99
C ASP A 232 13.09 11.19 25.29
N ALA A 233 13.44 11.10 26.58
CA ALA A 233 14.83 11.00 27.03
C ALA A 233 15.56 9.74 26.56
N ASN A 234 14.83 8.72 26.10
CA ASN A 234 15.38 7.47 25.57
C ASN A 234 15.52 7.50 24.04
N GLY A 235 15.16 8.62 23.40
CA GLY A 235 15.22 8.84 21.95
C GLY A 235 14.02 8.30 21.17
N TRP A 236 12.93 7.90 21.84
CA TRP A 236 11.70 7.52 21.16
C TRP A 236 10.93 8.76 20.72
N MET A 237 10.61 8.81 19.43
CA MET A 237 9.76 9.84 18.85
C MET A 237 8.33 9.35 18.72
N ARG A 238 7.38 10.08 19.30
CA ARG A 238 5.94 9.90 19.08
C ARG A 238 5.56 10.46 17.72
N THR A 239 5.12 9.61 16.80
CA THR A 239 4.78 10.01 15.42
C THR A 239 3.45 10.79 15.33
N GLY A 240 2.53 10.56 16.28
CA GLY A 240 1.16 11.04 16.22
C GLY A 240 0.23 10.21 15.32
N ASP A 241 0.75 9.13 14.72
CA ASP A 241 -0.02 8.19 13.90
C ASP A 241 -0.36 6.92 14.70
N ARG A 242 -1.47 6.27 14.32
CA ARG A 242 -1.90 4.98 14.89
C ARG A 242 -1.78 3.87 13.87
N GLY A 243 -1.39 2.70 14.37
CA GLY A 243 -1.25 1.50 13.56
C GLY A 243 -1.00 0.26 14.41
N TYR A 244 -0.69 -0.82 13.72
CA TYR A 244 -0.31 -2.09 14.33
C TYR A 244 0.66 -2.84 13.41
N LEU A 245 1.37 -3.82 13.98
CA LEU A 245 2.15 -4.77 13.21
C LEU A 245 1.29 -5.98 12.86
N SER A 246 1.30 -6.38 11.59
CA SER A 246 0.69 -7.63 11.13
C SER A 246 1.47 -8.85 11.65
N ALA A 247 0.91 -10.05 11.51
CA ALA A 247 1.60 -11.29 11.88
C ALA A 247 2.93 -11.51 11.13
N ALA A 248 3.08 -10.90 9.94
CA ALA A 248 4.32 -10.94 9.16
C ALA A 248 5.32 -9.82 9.54
N GLY A 249 4.98 -8.95 10.49
CA GLY A 249 5.82 -7.82 10.90
C GLY A 249 5.72 -6.61 9.96
N ASP A 250 4.81 -6.61 9.00
CA ASP A 250 4.51 -5.42 8.20
C ASP A 250 3.66 -4.44 9.00
N LEU A 251 3.98 -3.15 8.89
CA LEU A 251 3.21 -2.07 9.52
C LEU A 251 1.91 -1.83 8.75
N VAL A 252 0.81 -1.68 9.49
CA VAL A 252 -0.49 -1.23 8.98
C VAL A 252 -0.82 0.11 9.61
N LEU A 253 -1.05 1.13 8.79
CA LEU A 253 -1.48 2.45 9.23
C LEU A 253 -3.01 2.52 9.29
N LEU A 254 -3.55 3.01 10.40
CA LEU A 254 -4.99 3.19 10.60
C LEU A 254 -5.42 4.62 10.31
N HIS A 255 -5.04 5.56 11.18
CA HIS A 255 -5.36 6.97 11.06
C HIS A 255 -4.34 7.81 11.83
N ARG A 256 -4.23 9.09 11.45
CA ARG A 256 -3.51 10.08 12.24
C ARG A 256 -4.39 10.46 13.43
N GLN A 257 -3.85 10.48 14.63
CA GLN A 257 -4.59 11.03 15.76
C GLN A 257 -4.68 12.54 15.58
N SER A 258 -5.89 13.07 15.46
CA SER A 258 -6.11 14.49 15.66
C SER A 258 -5.89 14.80 17.15
N GLN A 259 -5.39 16.00 17.48
CA GLN A 259 -5.22 16.46 18.86
C GLN A 259 -6.53 16.46 19.69
N PHE A 260 -7.68 16.13 19.09
CA PHE A 260 -9.00 16.13 19.70
C PHE A 260 -9.54 14.74 20.06
N GLU A 261 -8.81 13.65 19.79
CA GLU A 261 -9.19 12.33 20.30
C GLU A 261 -8.51 12.07 21.65
N ILE A 262 -8.91 12.86 22.65
CA ILE A 262 -8.77 12.51 24.06
C ILE A 262 -10.12 11.89 24.45
N VAL A 263 -10.11 10.60 24.74
CA VAL A 263 -11.22 9.94 25.47
C VAL A 263 -11.06 10.26 26.95
#